data_AF-A0A7V7PLY3-F1
#
_entry.id   AF-A0A7V7PLY3-F1
#
_cell.length_a   1.000
_cell.length_b   1.000
_cell.length_c   1.000
_cell.angle_alpha   90.00
_cell.angle_beta   90.00
_cell.angle_gamma   90.00
#
_symmetry.space_group_name_H-M   'P 1'
#
loop_
_entity.id
_entity.type
_entity.pdbx_description
1 polymer ?
#
loop_
_entity_poly.entity_id
_entity_poly.type
_entity_poly.pdbx_seq_one_letter_code
_entity_poly.pdbx_strand_id
1 'polypeptide(L)'
;MKSTKQCGSIGSRSAAMRRAAVSSETSTTASWRREMALTVSFGNGGNSKATNLTEANQLSGGQALNGQTVTTTEGPNGTNLPAGTASAGVAQVSGPGSLSGTGGSVAYEHNADGAWDFDVVGKWNSVKNAQASLTGDAHGEDVTFTDFVHVDINFGNATTASEINIFDVKRANVTTGVGNDTVNITLATNSQGWENVANVNAGDGNDTIKISAGSVSDSAKITDGHFTTAMIDGGAGNDTIDLSGVNLLAATVTGGTGNNTVTLGAGAEKVVYTDGEFLTVNGYGAGDSLDLGGKVAGVDYDIHIARNGDTVYEFDNGKITFHNGSPIIAA
;
A
#
# COMPACT_ATOMS: atom_id res chain seq x y z
N MET A 1 -51.16 60.51 -65.53
CA MET A 1 -52.52 60.14 -65.08
C MET A 1 -52.67 58.63 -65.15
N LYS A 2 -53.32 58.07 -64.12
CA LYS A 2 -54.03 56.79 -64.05
C LYS A 2 -53.23 55.48 -64.03
N SER A 3 -53.27 54.91 -62.83
CA SER A 3 -53.09 53.50 -62.50
C SER A 3 -54.09 52.61 -63.22
N THR A 4 -53.70 51.36 -63.52
CA THR A 4 -54.61 50.20 -63.39
C THR A 4 -53.83 48.89 -63.23
N LYS A 5 -54.37 48.02 -62.37
CA LYS A 5 -53.91 46.67 -61.96
C LYS A 5 -53.99 45.62 -63.08
N GLN A 6 -53.15 44.57 -62.98
CA GLN A 6 -53.48 43.13 -63.16
C GLN A 6 -52.22 42.30 -62.82
N CYS A 7 -52.27 41.35 -61.87
CA CYS A 7 -52.69 39.94 -61.96
C CYS A 7 -51.76 39.06 -62.82
N GLY A 8 -51.27 37.95 -62.24
CA GLY A 8 -50.67 36.83 -63.00
C GLY A 8 -49.37 36.28 -62.42
N SER A 9 -49.48 35.13 -61.75
CA SER A 9 -48.37 34.30 -61.28
C SER A 9 -47.81 33.38 -62.38
N ILE A 10 -46.62 32.84 -62.08
CA ILE A 10 -45.94 31.63 -62.60
C ILE A 10 -44.89 31.90 -63.68
N GLY A 11 -43.63 31.58 -63.34
CA GLY A 11 -42.54 31.48 -64.32
C GLY A 11 -41.12 31.57 -63.75
N SER A 12 -40.66 30.47 -63.14
CA SER A 12 -39.26 30.01 -63.07
C SER A 12 -38.14 30.98 -62.63
N ARG A 13 -37.57 30.75 -61.44
CA ARG A 13 -36.17 31.08 -61.14
C ARG A 13 -35.47 29.96 -60.37
N SER A 14 -34.63 29.24 -61.12
CA SER A 14 -33.30 28.74 -60.78
C SER A 14 -32.97 28.55 -59.29
N ALA A 15 -33.04 27.31 -58.83
CA ALA A 15 -32.37 26.86 -57.61
C ALA A 15 -30.89 26.64 -57.93
N ALA A 16 -30.03 27.57 -57.50
CA ALA A 16 -28.59 27.39 -57.55
C ALA A 16 -28.19 26.30 -56.53
N MET A 17 -27.70 25.18 -57.05
CA MET A 17 -26.96 24.17 -56.28
C MET A 17 -25.77 24.83 -55.57
N ARG A 18 -25.80 24.86 -54.24
CA ARG A 18 -24.59 24.79 -53.42
C ARG A 18 -24.66 23.48 -52.65
N ARG A 19 -23.85 22.51 -53.05
CA ARG A 19 -23.55 21.31 -52.24
C ARG A 19 -22.83 21.81 -50.99
N ALA A 20 -23.56 21.92 -49.88
CA ALA A 20 -22.94 21.84 -48.56
C ALA A 20 -22.66 20.36 -48.33
N ALA A 21 -21.38 20.03 -48.16
CA ALA A 21 -20.96 18.71 -47.72
C ALA A 21 -21.62 18.43 -46.36
N VAL A 22 -22.41 17.37 -46.31
CA VAL A 22 -22.83 16.75 -45.06
C VAL A 22 -21.58 16.12 -44.45
N SER A 23 -20.90 16.83 -43.55
CA SER A 23 -20.09 16.16 -42.54
C SER A 23 -21.07 15.69 -41.47
N SER A 24 -21.37 14.41 -41.47
CA SER A 24 -21.97 13.76 -40.31
C SER A 24 -21.00 13.95 -39.14
N GLU A 25 -21.31 14.87 -38.24
CA GLU A 25 -20.74 14.87 -36.90
C GLU A 25 -21.29 13.61 -36.19
N THR A 26 -20.60 12.49 -36.39
CA THR A 26 -20.56 11.45 -35.37
C THR A 26 -19.82 12.07 -34.19
N SER A 27 -20.57 12.74 -33.33
CA SER A 27 -20.15 13.00 -31.96
C SER A 27 -19.98 11.65 -31.29
N THR A 28 -18.80 11.06 -31.45
CA THR A 28 -18.29 10.08 -30.50
C THR A 28 -18.05 10.87 -29.23
N THR A 29 -19.02 10.86 -28.32
CA THR A 29 -18.72 11.14 -26.91
C THR A 29 -17.69 10.11 -26.50
N ALA A 30 -16.42 10.45 -26.65
CA ALA A 30 -15.32 9.79 -25.97
C ALA A 30 -15.65 9.89 -24.49
N SER A 31 -16.28 8.83 -23.97
CA SER A 31 -16.32 8.59 -22.55
C SER A 31 -14.85 8.47 -22.16
N TRP A 32 -14.32 9.55 -21.57
CA TRP A 32 -13.05 9.52 -20.85
C TRP A 32 -13.26 8.61 -19.64
N ARG A 33 -13.38 7.29 -19.86
CA ARG A 33 -13.06 6.34 -18.80
C ARG A 33 -11.60 6.62 -18.50
N ARG A 34 -11.31 7.12 -17.31
CA ARG A 34 -9.93 7.18 -16.82
C ARG A 34 -9.40 5.75 -16.93
N GLU A 35 -8.34 5.58 -17.70
CA GLU A 35 -7.77 4.27 -17.94
C GLU A 35 -7.20 3.75 -16.62
N MET A 36 -7.66 2.56 -16.25
CA MET A 36 -7.20 1.74 -15.13
C MET A 36 -5.72 1.41 -15.26
N ALA A 37 -4.83 1.75 -14.31
CA ALA A 37 -3.45 1.31 -14.44
C ALA A 37 -2.78 1.06 -13.08
N LEU A 38 -2.31 -0.18 -12.91
CA LEU A 38 -1.24 -0.51 -11.98
C LEU A 38 0.08 -0.09 -12.63
N THR A 39 0.83 0.77 -11.96
CA THR A 39 2.18 1.17 -12.37
C THR A 39 3.19 0.68 -11.34
N VAL A 40 4.18 -0.07 -11.79
CA VAL A 40 5.28 -0.58 -10.97
C VAL A 40 6.60 -0.09 -11.53
N SER A 41 7.38 0.63 -10.73
CA SER A 41 8.69 1.15 -11.10
C SER A 41 9.80 0.51 -10.27
N PHE A 42 10.87 0.11 -10.92
CA PHE A 42 12.02 -0.51 -10.27
C PHE A 42 13.22 0.41 -10.21
N GLY A 43 14.14 0.16 -9.27
CA GLY A 43 15.39 0.90 -9.24
C GLY A 43 16.40 0.40 -8.21
N ASN A 44 17.55 1.07 -8.20
CA ASN A 44 18.73 0.61 -7.49
C ASN A 44 19.45 1.71 -6.69
N GLY A 45 18.94 2.95 -6.73
CA GLY A 45 19.46 4.04 -5.91
C GLY A 45 18.99 3.95 -4.46
N GLY A 46 19.41 4.89 -3.64
CA GLY A 46 18.94 4.96 -2.27
C GLY A 46 19.47 6.18 -1.53
N ASN A 47 18.79 6.53 -0.45
CA ASN A 47 19.21 7.56 0.46
C ASN A 47 19.02 7.05 1.90
N SER A 48 20.09 7.05 2.69
CA SER A 48 20.07 6.57 4.08
C SER A 48 19.20 7.38 5.05
N LYS A 49 18.68 8.55 4.63
CA LYS A 49 17.81 9.42 5.43
C LYS A 49 16.34 9.42 4.97
N ALA A 50 16.05 8.81 3.82
CA ALA A 50 14.71 8.82 3.27
C ALA A 50 13.91 7.64 3.84
N THR A 51 12.70 7.94 4.28
CA THR A 51 11.81 6.95 4.92
C THR A 51 10.91 6.23 3.92
N ASN A 52 10.73 6.80 2.73
CA ASN A 52 9.97 6.21 1.61
C ASN A 52 10.66 6.46 0.26
N LEU A 53 10.27 5.71 -0.77
CA LEU A 53 10.85 5.75 -2.11
C LEU A 53 10.53 7.04 -2.87
N THR A 54 9.38 7.67 -2.62
CA THR A 54 9.05 8.98 -3.22
C THR A 54 10.06 10.04 -2.80
N GLU A 55 10.30 10.16 -1.49
CA GLU A 55 11.31 11.04 -0.92
C GLU A 55 12.71 10.64 -1.38
N ALA A 56 13.05 9.34 -1.33
CA ALA A 56 14.37 8.85 -1.77
C ALA A 56 14.62 9.19 -3.24
N ASN A 57 13.61 9.09 -4.10
CA ASN A 57 13.71 9.39 -5.52
C ASN A 57 13.89 10.89 -5.75
N GLN A 58 13.18 11.74 -5.00
CA GLN A 58 13.37 13.20 -5.06
C GLN A 58 14.78 13.59 -4.60
N LEU A 59 15.23 13.09 -3.45
CA LEU A 59 16.54 13.42 -2.87
C LEU A 59 17.72 12.87 -3.69
N SER A 60 17.51 11.80 -4.47
CA SER A 60 18.53 11.22 -5.34
C SER A 60 18.48 11.74 -6.78
N GLY A 61 17.60 12.71 -7.09
CA GLY A 61 17.45 13.24 -8.45
C GLY A 61 16.92 12.21 -9.46
N GLY A 62 15.99 11.35 -9.03
CA GLY A 62 15.38 10.31 -9.84
C GLY A 62 16.12 8.97 -9.87
N GLN A 63 17.18 8.80 -9.08
CA GLN A 63 18.03 7.60 -9.14
C GLN A 63 17.50 6.42 -8.31
N ALA A 64 16.58 6.64 -7.36
CA ALA A 64 16.00 5.56 -6.57
C ALA A 64 15.10 4.64 -7.41
N LEU A 65 14.43 5.18 -8.44
CA LEU A 65 13.53 4.49 -9.36
C LEU A 65 13.97 4.65 -10.83
N ASN A 66 15.28 4.53 -11.10
CA ASN A 66 15.86 4.74 -12.44
C ASN A 66 15.84 3.50 -13.35
N GLY A 67 15.07 2.47 -13.00
CA GLY A 67 14.90 1.26 -13.79
C GLY A 67 13.75 1.36 -14.78
N GLN A 68 13.32 0.21 -15.28
CA GLN A 68 12.13 0.11 -16.10
C GLN A 68 10.86 0.27 -15.26
N THR A 69 9.85 0.91 -15.85
CA THR A 69 8.48 0.97 -15.34
C THR A 69 7.61 0.01 -16.15
N VAL A 70 6.84 -0.82 -15.44
CA VAL A 70 5.78 -1.66 -15.99
C VAL A 70 4.46 -0.97 -15.67
N THR A 71 3.64 -0.73 -16.69
CA THR A 71 2.33 -0.07 -16.54
C THR A 71 1.28 -0.94 -17.19
N THR A 72 0.35 -1.46 -16.38
CA THR A 72 -0.84 -2.14 -16.89
C THR A 72 -1.79 -1.10 -17.46
N THR A 73 -2.61 -1.53 -18.40
CA THR A 73 -3.71 -0.71 -18.89
C THR A 73 -4.93 -1.62 -18.94
N GLU A 74 -5.88 -1.38 -18.05
CA GLU A 74 -7.15 -2.10 -18.06
C GLU A 74 -8.02 -1.56 -19.18
N GLY A 75 -8.14 -2.35 -20.24
CA GLY A 75 -9.13 -2.13 -21.29
C GLY A 75 -10.47 -2.76 -20.91
N PRO A 76 -11.52 -2.57 -21.73
CA PRO A 76 -12.82 -3.22 -21.57
C PRO A 76 -12.80 -4.77 -21.51
N ASN A 77 -11.67 -5.37 -21.88
CA ASN A 77 -11.45 -6.82 -21.95
C ASN A 77 -10.43 -7.32 -20.90
N GLY A 78 -10.14 -6.53 -19.86
CA GLY A 78 -9.14 -6.85 -18.83
C GLY A 78 -7.75 -6.26 -19.11
N THR A 79 -6.81 -6.57 -18.21
CA THR A 79 -5.39 -6.21 -18.30
C THR A 79 -4.73 -6.89 -19.50
N ASN A 80 -4.06 -6.13 -20.36
CA ASN A 80 -3.31 -6.65 -21.52
C ASN A 80 -1.81 -6.37 -21.35
N LEU A 81 -1.13 -7.19 -20.56
CA LEU A 81 0.33 -7.18 -20.48
C LEU A 81 0.85 -8.62 -20.44
N PRO A 82 1.58 -9.08 -21.47
CA PRO A 82 2.21 -10.40 -21.43
C PRO A 82 3.36 -10.40 -20.41
N ALA A 83 3.59 -11.56 -19.79
CA ALA A 83 4.74 -11.80 -18.92
C ALA A 83 6.06 -11.37 -19.58
N GLY A 84 7.00 -10.91 -18.77
CA GLY A 84 8.25 -10.38 -19.28
C GLY A 84 9.34 -10.23 -18.23
N THR A 85 10.39 -9.50 -18.61
CA THR A 85 11.50 -9.19 -17.72
C THR A 85 11.77 -7.70 -17.78
N ALA A 86 11.77 -7.07 -16.61
CA ALA A 86 12.15 -5.69 -16.43
C ALA A 86 13.60 -5.59 -15.97
N SER A 87 14.35 -4.60 -16.45
CA SER A 87 15.72 -4.36 -15.98
C SER A 87 15.77 -3.16 -15.04
N ALA A 88 16.38 -3.34 -13.87
CA ALA A 88 16.77 -2.24 -13.01
C ALA A 88 18.25 -1.93 -13.26
N GLY A 89 18.50 -0.73 -13.80
CA GLY A 89 19.86 -0.29 -14.13
C GLY A 89 20.78 -0.20 -12.91
N VAL A 90 22.07 -0.07 -13.17
CA VAL A 90 23.06 0.33 -12.14
C VAL A 90 22.81 1.79 -11.79
N ALA A 91 22.42 2.08 -10.55
CA ALA A 91 22.34 3.45 -10.07
C ALA A 91 23.70 3.91 -9.54
N GLN A 92 24.25 4.97 -10.12
CA GLN A 92 25.37 5.72 -9.54
C GLN A 92 24.76 6.84 -8.70
N VAL A 93 24.86 6.77 -7.37
CA VAL A 93 24.33 7.82 -6.49
C VAL A 93 25.50 8.47 -5.76
N SER A 94 25.66 9.79 -5.95
CA SER A 94 26.72 10.59 -5.31
C SER A 94 26.19 11.26 -4.02
N GLY A 95 26.87 11.03 -2.90
CA GLY A 95 26.57 11.65 -1.60
C GLY A 95 26.99 10.77 -0.40
N PRO A 96 27.20 11.31 0.80
CA PRO A 96 27.47 10.49 2.00
C PRO A 96 26.26 9.62 2.35
N GLY A 97 26.46 8.31 2.56
CA GLY A 97 25.36 7.37 2.85
C GLY A 97 24.56 6.92 1.63
N SER A 98 25.20 6.92 0.46
CA SER A 98 24.66 6.49 -0.82
C SER A 98 25.19 5.11 -1.21
N LEU A 99 24.33 4.20 -1.68
CA LEU A 99 24.73 2.89 -2.22
C LEU A 99 24.51 2.86 -3.72
N SER A 100 25.53 2.49 -4.48
CA SER A 100 25.35 2.01 -5.85
C SER A 100 24.67 0.63 -5.81
N GLY A 101 23.68 0.42 -6.65
CA GLY A 101 23.15 -0.92 -6.91
C GLY A 101 24.02 -1.66 -7.93
N THR A 102 24.01 -2.98 -7.88
CA THR A 102 24.79 -3.83 -8.82
C THR A 102 24.11 -3.93 -10.19
N GLY A 103 22.85 -3.47 -10.31
CA GLY A 103 22.01 -3.79 -11.45
C GLY A 103 21.42 -5.20 -11.28
N GLY A 104 20.19 -5.39 -11.76
CA GLY A 104 19.49 -6.66 -11.66
C GLY A 104 18.29 -6.73 -12.60
N SER A 105 17.68 -7.92 -12.65
CA SER A 105 16.49 -8.16 -13.46
C SER A 105 15.33 -8.53 -12.54
N VAL A 106 14.14 -8.09 -12.92
CA VAL A 106 12.88 -8.45 -12.28
C VAL A 106 12.07 -9.24 -13.29
N ALA A 107 11.74 -10.49 -12.97
CA ALA A 107 10.73 -11.25 -13.71
C ALA A 107 9.35 -10.73 -13.28
N TYR A 108 8.45 -10.56 -14.24
CA TYR A 108 7.08 -10.20 -13.92
C TYR A 108 6.08 -11.03 -14.73
N GLU A 109 5.02 -11.44 -14.07
CA GLU A 109 3.96 -12.27 -14.64
C GLU A 109 2.59 -11.82 -14.13
N HIS A 110 1.59 -11.92 -15.01
CA HIS A 110 0.19 -11.84 -14.61
C HIS A 110 -0.34 -13.26 -14.54
N ASN A 111 -0.60 -13.72 -13.33
CA ASN A 111 -0.94 -15.10 -13.03
C ASN A 111 -2.37 -15.43 -13.47
N ALA A 112 -2.65 -16.73 -13.63
CA ALA A 112 -3.96 -17.21 -14.05
C ALA A 112 -5.09 -16.93 -13.04
N ASP A 113 -4.74 -16.64 -11.78
CA ASP A 113 -5.66 -16.20 -10.72
C ASP A 113 -5.93 -14.69 -10.74
N GLY A 114 -5.23 -13.93 -11.58
CA GLY A 114 -5.37 -12.48 -11.71
C GLY A 114 -4.34 -11.66 -10.92
N ALA A 115 -3.48 -12.30 -10.12
CA ALA A 115 -2.44 -11.62 -9.36
C ALA A 115 -1.21 -11.29 -10.20
N TRP A 116 -0.52 -10.20 -9.86
CA TRP A 116 0.78 -9.86 -10.41
C TRP A 116 1.91 -10.41 -9.53
N ASP A 117 2.91 -11.03 -10.15
CA ASP A 117 4.16 -11.39 -9.48
C ASP A 117 5.32 -10.55 -10.02
N PHE A 118 6.19 -10.10 -9.12
CA PHE A 118 7.41 -9.36 -9.38
C PHE A 118 8.54 -9.99 -8.57
N ASP A 119 9.44 -10.71 -9.25
CA ASP A 119 10.51 -11.48 -8.61
C ASP A 119 11.89 -10.97 -9.03
N VAL A 120 12.74 -10.64 -8.05
CA VAL A 120 14.13 -10.28 -8.32
C VAL A 120 14.92 -11.53 -8.75
N VAL A 121 15.26 -11.59 -10.03
CA VAL A 121 15.98 -12.73 -10.59
C VAL A 121 17.40 -12.81 -10.03
N GLY A 122 17.70 -13.93 -9.39
CA GLY A 122 19.05 -14.30 -9.01
C GLY A 122 19.35 -14.01 -7.55
N LYS A 123 20.05 -12.90 -7.24
CA LYS A 123 20.50 -12.61 -5.86
C LYS A 123 19.64 -11.50 -5.25
N TRP A 124 19.16 -11.74 -4.03
CA TRP A 124 18.59 -10.72 -3.16
C TRP A 124 19.45 -9.44 -3.14
N ASN A 125 18.81 -8.26 -3.18
CA ASN A 125 19.48 -6.94 -3.28
C ASN A 125 20.26 -6.69 -4.58
N SER A 126 20.07 -7.48 -5.63
CA SER A 126 20.51 -7.11 -7.00
C SER A 126 19.60 -6.03 -7.62
N VAL A 127 18.32 -6.04 -7.26
CA VAL A 127 17.38 -4.93 -7.40
C VAL A 127 16.99 -4.46 -6.01
N LYS A 128 17.10 -3.14 -5.75
CA LYS A 128 16.82 -2.61 -4.42
C LYS A 128 15.36 -2.25 -4.23
N ASN A 129 14.80 -1.51 -5.17
CA ASN A 129 13.56 -0.78 -4.94
C ASN A 129 12.49 -1.22 -5.93
N ALA A 130 11.26 -1.38 -5.44
CA ALA A 130 10.04 -1.42 -6.22
C ALA A 130 9.03 -0.44 -5.65
N GLN A 131 8.37 0.34 -6.51
CA GLN A 131 7.26 1.19 -6.13
C GLN A 131 6.05 0.84 -6.99
N ALA A 132 4.94 0.46 -6.36
CA ALA A 132 3.67 0.21 -7.02
C ALA A 132 2.64 1.28 -6.67
N SER A 133 1.86 1.72 -7.65
CA SER A 133 0.77 2.69 -7.45
C SER A 133 -0.36 2.44 -8.43
N LEU A 134 -1.59 2.75 -8.01
CA LEU A 134 -2.76 2.76 -8.88
C LEU A 134 -3.07 4.17 -9.34
N THR A 135 -3.55 4.32 -10.57
CA THR A 135 -4.10 5.60 -11.06
C THR A 135 -5.60 5.49 -11.31
N GLY A 136 -6.36 6.57 -11.07
CA GLY A 136 -7.81 6.57 -11.22
C GLY A 136 -8.55 6.08 -9.98
N ASP A 137 -9.87 5.89 -10.08
CA ASP A 137 -10.68 5.26 -9.02
C ASP A 137 -10.54 3.75 -9.19
N ALA A 138 -9.38 3.23 -8.83
CA ALA A 138 -8.95 1.88 -9.18
C ALA A 138 -9.69 0.80 -8.39
N HIS A 139 -9.88 -0.37 -8.98
CA HIS A 139 -10.11 -1.58 -8.21
C HIS A 139 -8.80 -1.93 -7.49
N GLY A 140 -8.89 -2.55 -6.31
CA GLY A 140 -7.73 -3.15 -5.65
C GLY A 140 -7.07 -4.18 -6.56
N GLU A 141 -5.75 -4.32 -6.40
CA GLU A 141 -4.91 -5.21 -7.21
C GLU A 141 -4.19 -6.19 -6.30
N ASP A 142 -4.06 -7.43 -6.77
CA ASP A 142 -3.32 -8.47 -6.07
C ASP A 142 -1.88 -8.49 -6.59
N VAL A 143 -0.92 -8.26 -5.71
CA VAL A 143 0.50 -8.10 -6.08
C VAL A 143 1.43 -8.86 -5.15
N THR A 144 2.43 -9.50 -5.73
CA THR A 144 3.51 -10.19 -5.02
C THR A 144 4.85 -9.56 -5.40
N PHE A 145 5.67 -9.23 -4.40
CA PHE A 145 7.03 -8.72 -4.57
C PHE A 145 8.01 -9.59 -3.79
N THR A 146 9.00 -10.17 -4.47
CA THR A 146 9.97 -11.07 -3.84
C THR A 146 11.40 -10.54 -3.98
N ASP A 147 12.18 -10.64 -2.91
CA ASP A 147 13.64 -10.42 -2.88
C ASP A 147 14.12 -8.98 -3.14
N PHE A 148 13.25 -8.00 -2.94
CA PHE A 148 13.60 -6.57 -2.94
C PHE A 148 14.20 -6.10 -1.61
N VAL A 149 14.96 -5.01 -1.63
CA VAL A 149 15.40 -4.34 -0.40
C VAL A 149 14.31 -3.42 0.14
N HIS A 150 13.58 -2.74 -0.74
CA HIS A 150 12.59 -1.74 -0.39
C HIS A 150 11.40 -1.84 -1.34
N VAL A 151 10.20 -2.06 -0.80
CA VAL A 151 8.95 -1.99 -1.56
C VAL A 151 8.05 -0.90 -1.00
N ASP A 152 7.57 0.02 -1.84
CA ASP A 152 6.48 0.93 -1.49
C ASP A 152 5.24 0.58 -2.33
N ILE A 153 4.10 0.38 -1.67
CA ILE A 153 2.79 0.18 -2.30
C ILE A 153 1.89 1.35 -1.93
N ASN A 154 1.36 2.05 -2.93
CA ASN A 154 0.45 3.18 -2.75
C ASN A 154 -0.87 2.92 -3.47
N PHE A 155 -1.73 2.14 -2.83
CA PHE A 155 -3.06 1.74 -3.31
C PHE A 155 -4.18 2.45 -2.53
N GLY A 156 -3.89 3.58 -1.87
CA GLY A 156 -4.89 4.32 -1.07
C GLY A 156 -6.11 4.85 -1.84
N ASN A 157 -6.10 4.78 -3.17
CA ASN A 157 -7.21 5.09 -4.06
C ASN A 157 -7.97 3.85 -4.55
N ALA A 158 -7.62 2.64 -4.07
CA ALA A 158 -8.35 1.42 -4.37
C ALA A 158 -9.76 1.48 -3.78
N THR A 159 -10.74 1.04 -4.57
CA THR A 159 -12.18 1.03 -4.24
C THR A 159 -12.69 -0.36 -3.87
N THR A 160 -11.82 -1.37 -3.95
CA THR A 160 -12.08 -2.77 -3.60
C THR A 160 -10.83 -3.37 -2.97
N ALA A 161 -10.98 -4.53 -2.33
CA ALA A 161 -9.90 -5.26 -1.68
C ALA A 161 -8.70 -5.52 -2.60
N SER A 162 -7.52 -5.53 -2.00
CA SER A 162 -6.20 -5.84 -2.56
C SER A 162 -5.54 -6.94 -1.72
N GLU A 163 -4.86 -7.88 -2.37
CA GLU A 163 -3.95 -8.82 -1.71
C GLU A 163 -2.49 -8.45 -2.00
N ILE A 164 -1.76 -8.03 -0.97
CA ILE A 164 -0.37 -7.58 -1.06
C ILE A 164 0.53 -8.57 -0.34
N ASN A 165 1.41 -9.21 -1.10
CA ASN A 165 2.41 -10.12 -0.59
C ASN A 165 3.81 -9.54 -0.86
N ILE A 166 4.59 -9.27 0.18
CA ILE A 166 5.95 -8.75 0.07
C ILE A 166 6.89 -9.69 0.81
N PHE A 167 7.64 -10.47 0.05
CA PHE A 167 8.53 -11.48 0.60
C PHE A 167 9.97 -10.99 0.66
N ASP A 168 10.57 -11.23 1.82
CA ASP A 168 11.98 -11.11 2.10
C ASP A 168 12.50 -9.69 1.87
N VAL A 169 11.83 -8.70 2.46
CA VAL A 169 12.15 -7.28 2.28
C VAL A 169 12.89 -6.69 3.47
N LYS A 170 13.77 -5.72 3.23
CA LYS A 170 14.39 -4.94 4.33
C LYS A 170 13.49 -3.81 4.80
N ARG A 171 12.78 -3.17 3.86
CA ARG A 171 11.88 -2.05 4.11
C ARG A 171 10.58 -2.17 3.32
N ALA A 172 9.45 -1.91 3.96
CA ALA A 172 8.17 -1.84 3.29
C ALA A 172 7.38 -0.61 3.76
N ASN A 173 6.73 0.09 2.85
CA ASN A 173 5.64 0.99 3.17
C ASN A 173 4.43 0.59 2.34
N VAL A 174 3.34 0.23 2.99
CA VAL A 174 2.11 -0.19 2.34
C VAL A 174 0.98 0.75 2.73
N THR A 175 0.25 1.23 1.74
CA THR A 175 -1.03 1.91 1.93
C THR A 175 -2.06 1.27 1.02
N THR A 176 -3.14 0.75 1.59
CA THR A 176 -4.30 0.24 0.85
C THR A 176 -5.50 1.15 1.02
N GLY A 177 -6.60 0.80 0.35
CA GLY A 177 -7.73 1.68 0.09
C GLY A 177 -8.95 1.27 0.92
N VAL A 178 -10.07 1.05 0.24
CA VAL A 178 -11.25 0.45 0.89
C VAL A 178 -11.41 -1.01 0.45
N GLY A 179 -12.06 -1.81 1.28
CA GLY A 179 -12.26 -3.24 1.06
C GLY A 179 -11.46 -4.04 2.07
N ASN A 180 -11.73 -5.34 2.16
CA ASN A 180 -11.02 -6.22 3.10
C ASN A 180 -9.65 -6.59 2.52
N ASP A 181 -8.66 -5.76 2.77
CA ASP A 181 -7.30 -5.90 2.26
C ASP A 181 -6.53 -6.98 3.02
N THR A 182 -5.59 -7.63 2.35
CA THR A 182 -4.64 -8.55 2.98
C THR A 182 -3.22 -8.09 2.70
N VAL A 183 -2.41 -7.92 3.75
CA VAL A 183 -1.02 -7.48 3.66
C VAL A 183 -0.13 -8.47 4.39
N ASN A 184 0.67 -9.23 3.64
CA ASN A 184 1.68 -10.14 4.18
C ASN A 184 3.08 -9.62 3.88
N ILE A 185 3.90 -9.43 4.91
CA ILE A 185 5.29 -8.99 4.78
C ILE A 185 6.21 -9.99 5.49
N THR A 186 7.25 -10.43 4.81
CA THR A 186 8.36 -11.15 5.45
C THR A 186 9.65 -10.35 5.39
N LEU A 187 10.42 -10.37 6.48
CA LEU A 187 11.57 -9.48 6.65
C LEU A 187 12.90 -10.17 6.39
N ALA A 188 13.79 -9.49 5.66
CA ALA A 188 15.18 -9.87 5.50
C ALA A 188 16.09 -8.63 5.52
N THR A 189 17.13 -8.64 6.36
CA THR A 189 18.13 -7.57 6.42
C THR A 189 19.55 -8.11 6.35
N ASN A 190 20.45 -7.31 5.81
CA ASN A 190 21.88 -7.61 5.73
C ASN A 190 22.72 -6.89 6.80
N SER A 191 22.16 -5.88 7.47
CA SER A 191 22.85 -5.10 8.51
C SER A 191 21.92 -4.07 9.15
N GLN A 192 22.16 -3.76 10.43
CA GLN A 192 21.50 -2.67 11.17
C GLN A 192 21.84 -1.25 10.66
N GLY A 193 22.96 -1.07 9.96
CA GLY A 193 23.54 0.26 9.68
C GLY A 193 22.70 1.22 8.82
N TRP A 194 21.55 0.77 8.32
CA TRP A 194 20.55 1.54 7.58
C TRP A 194 19.19 1.24 8.17
N GLU A 195 18.24 2.14 7.96
CA GLU A 195 16.85 1.95 8.40
C GLU A 195 16.29 0.58 7.96
N ASN A 196 15.59 -0.07 8.87
CA ASN A 196 14.81 -1.29 8.64
C ASN A 196 13.42 -0.95 9.16
N VAL A 197 12.44 -0.86 8.26
CA VAL A 197 11.12 -0.32 8.58
C VAL A 197 10.05 -1.09 7.83
N ALA A 198 8.97 -1.49 8.48
CA ALA A 198 7.82 -2.10 7.80
C ALA A 198 6.55 -1.39 8.27
N ASN A 199 6.03 -0.49 7.45
CA ASN A 199 4.84 0.30 7.75
C ASN A 199 3.65 -0.17 6.91
N VAL A 200 2.47 -0.21 7.53
CA VAL A 200 1.21 -0.57 6.88
C VAL A 200 0.11 0.39 7.34
N ASN A 201 -0.68 0.88 6.39
CA ASN A 201 -1.91 1.62 6.63
C ASN A 201 -3.00 0.99 5.74
N ALA A 202 -3.94 0.26 6.32
CA ALA A 202 -4.86 -0.60 5.55
C ALA A 202 -6.14 0.09 5.05
N GLY A 203 -6.50 1.25 5.63
CA GLY A 203 -7.67 2.02 5.17
C GLY A 203 -8.99 1.52 5.76
N ASP A 204 -10.06 1.47 4.96
CA ASP A 204 -11.39 1.07 5.46
C ASP A 204 -11.71 -0.36 5.02
N GLY A 205 -11.95 -1.29 5.94
CA GLY A 205 -12.10 -2.69 5.61
C GLY A 205 -12.07 -3.58 6.84
N ASN A 206 -12.35 -4.87 6.67
CA ASN A 206 -11.90 -5.85 7.66
C ASN A 206 -10.58 -6.41 7.16
N ASP A 207 -9.47 -5.81 7.57
CA ASP A 207 -8.17 -6.04 6.97
C ASP A 207 -7.39 -7.12 7.72
N THR A 208 -6.51 -7.81 7.00
CA THR A 208 -5.59 -8.80 7.58
C THR A 208 -4.15 -8.38 7.32
N ILE A 209 -3.43 -8.02 8.37
CA ILE A 209 -2.04 -7.57 8.29
C ILE A 209 -1.17 -8.58 9.03
N LYS A 210 -0.14 -9.10 8.35
CA LYS A 210 0.82 -10.02 8.93
C LYS A 210 2.24 -9.59 8.62
N ILE A 211 3.07 -9.49 9.66
CA ILE A 211 4.52 -9.34 9.51
C ILE A 211 5.19 -10.53 10.17
N SER A 212 6.08 -11.20 9.44
CA SER A 212 6.78 -12.39 9.93
C SER A 212 8.24 -12.42 9.50
N ALA A 213 8.99 -13.36 10.07
CA ALA A 213 10.38 -13.59 9.68
C ALA A 213 10.48 -14.07 8.22
N GLY A 214 11.50 -13.57 7.51
CA GLY A 214 11.85 -14.01 6.17
C GLY A 214 12.39 -15.43 6.09
N SER A 215 12.49 -15.94 4.86
CA SER A 215 12.92 -17.30 4.55
C SER A 215 14.17 -17.38 3.65
N VAL A 216 14.77 -16.22 3.28
CA VAL A 216 15.98 -16.19 2.45
C VAL A 216 17.09 -17.06 3.04
N SER A 217 17.56 -18.02 2.26
CA SER A 217 18.58 -19.00 2.66
C SER A 217 20.03 -18.49 2.53
N ASP A 218 20.22 -17.19 2.28
CA ASP A 218 21.55 -16.58 2.22
C ASP A 218 22.06 -16.33 3.64
N SER A 219 23.06 -17.12 4.05
CA SER A 219 23.71 -17.10 5.37
C SER A 219 24.20 -15.72 5.87
N ALA A 220 24.31 -14.72 5.00
CA ALA A 220 24.64 -13.34 5.39
C ALA A 220 23.41 -12.48 5.75
N LYS A 221 22.21 -13.07 5.85
CA LYS A 221 20.96 -12.38 6.13
C LYS A 221 20.43 -12.70 7.52
N ILE A 222 19.79 -11.70 8.09
CA ILE A 222 19.10 -11.72 9.37
C ILE A 222 17.62 -11.58 9.00
N THR A 223 16.81 -12.59 9.32
CA THR A 223 15.41 -12.66 8.87
C THR A 223 14.40 -12.53 10.00
N ASP A 224 14.84 -12.54 11.25
CA ASP A 224 13.96 -12.51 12.43
C ASP A 224 13.30 -11.14 12.69
N GLY A 225 13.79 -10.06 12.07
CA GLY A 225 13.23 -8.72 12.17
C GLY A 225 13.80 -7.84 13.29
N HIS A 226 14.81 -8.26 14.06
CA HIS A 226 15.20 -7.56 15.32
C HIS A 226 15.86 -6.19 15.16
N PHE A 227 16.09 -5.75 13.93
CA PHE A 227 16.50 -4.38 13.62
C PHE A 227 15.36 -3.52 13.05
N THR A 228 14.20 -4.12 12.79
CA THR A 228 13.08 -3.49 12.11
C THR A 228 12.13 -2.84 13.09
N THR A 229 11.77 -1.59 12.81
CA THR A 229 10.63 -0.94 13.46
C THR A 229 9.40 -1.01 12.57
N ALA A 230 8.21 -1.08 13.15
CA ALA A 230 6.96 -1.06 12.39
C ALA A 230 5.99 0.01 12.89
N MET A 231 5.23 0.60 11.97
CA MET A 231 4.03 1.39 12.28
C MET A 231 2.87 0.80 11.50
N ILE A 232 1.85 0.33 12.21
CA ILE A 232 0.75 -0.44 11.63
C ILE A 232 -0.55 0.22 12.07
N ASP A 233 -1.38 0.56 11.10
CA ASP A 233 -2.73 1.09 11.29
C ASP A 233 -3.71 0.24 10.48
N GLY A 234 -4.64 -0.42 11.18
CA GLY A 234 -5.73 -1.16 10.55
C GLY A 234 -6.81 -0.25 9.95
N GLY A 235 -6.94 0.99 10.44
CA GLY A 235 -7.93 1.93 9.95
C GLY A 235 -9.34 1.64 10.47
N ALA A 236 -10.32 1.48 9.60
CA ALA A 236 -11.72 1.34 10.02
C ALA A 236 -12.30 -0.02 9.63
N GLY A 237 -12.71 -0.80 10.62
CA GLY A 237 -13.45 -2.05 10.47
C GLY A 237 -13.01 -3.07 11.49
N ASN A 238 -13.09 -4.36 11.17
CA ASN A 238 -12.68 -5.41 12.10
C ASN A 238 -11.37 -6.03 11.62
N ASP A 239 -10.27 -5.48 12.09
CA ASP A 239 -8.95 -5.79 11.57
C ASP A 239 -8.24 -6.87 12.38
N THR A 240 -7.42 -7.67 11.70
CA THR A 240 -6.54 -8.66 12.31
C THR A 240 -5.09 -8.33 12.00
N ILE A 241 -4.31 -8.07 13.05
CA ILE A 241 -2.88 -7.76 12.95
C ILE A 241 -2.10 -8.87 13.66
N ASP A 242 -1.23 -9.57 12.94
CA ASP A 242 -0.42 -10.68 13.44
C ASP A 242 1.08 -10.41 13.30
N LEU A 243 1.74 -10.21 14.45
CA LEU A 243 3.19 -10.03 14.59
C LEU A 243 3.84 -11.21 15.33
N SER A 244 3.09 -12.28 15.65
CA SER A 244 3.59 -13.42 16.43
C SER A 244 4.77 -14.15 15.76
N GLY A 245 4.91 -14.00 14.44
CA GLY A 245 5.96 -14.61 13.63
C GLY A 245 7.24 -13.78 13.48
N VAL A 246 7.38 -12.64 14.18
CA VAL A 246 8.53 -11.73 14.04
C VAL A 246 9.04 -11.26 15.42
N ASN A 247 10.35 -10.95 15.48
CA ASN A 247 11.01 -10.34 16.63
C ASN A 247 11.43 -8.93 16.23
N LEU A 248 10.51 -7.96 16.27
CA LEU A 248 10.79 -6.58 15.86
C LEU A 248 11.67 -5.87 16.90
N LEU A 249 12.35 -4.81 16.48
CA LEU A 249 12.97 -3.89 17.44
C LEU A 249 11.91 -3.18 18.28
N ALA A 250 10.87 -2.69 17.59
CA ALA A 250 9.69 -2.07 18.18
C ALA A 250 8.56 -2.00 17.14
N ALA A 251 7.31 -1.98 17.58
CA ALA A 251 6.18 -1.65 16.73
C ALA A 251 5.28 -0.61 17.40
N THR A 252 4.64 0.26 16.62
CA THR A 252 3.45 1.00 17.05
C THR A 252 2.27 0.45 16.28
N VAL A 253 1.26 -0.04 17.00
CA VAL A 253 0.12 -0.75 16.43
C VAL A 253 -1.16 -0.04 16.86
N THR A 254 -1.95 0.37 15.87
CA THR A 254 -3.30 0.88 16.02
C THR A 254 -4.22 -0.09 15.30
N GLY A 255 -5.18 -0.70 16.01
CA GLY A 255 -6.22 -1.47 15.33
C GLY A 255 -7.16 -0.55 14.57
N GLY A 256 -7.53 0.56 15.20
CA GLY A 256 -8.40 1.59 14.62
C GLY A 256 -9.85 1.42 15.08
N THR A 257 -10.84 1.96 14.36
CA THR A 257 -12.25 1.84 14.80
C THR A 257 -12.83 0.48 14.47
N GLY A 258 -13.67 -0.10 15.34
CA GLY A 258 -14.30 -1.41 15.11
C GLY A 258 -13.70 -2.52 15.98
N ASN A 259 -13.97 -3.80 15.66
CA ASN A 259 -13.57 -4.93 16.50
C ASN A 259 -12.25 -5.55 16.00
N ASN A 260 -11.16 -5.16 16.64
CA ASN A 260 -9.82 -5.49 16.18
C ASN A 260 -9.19 -6.58 17.02
N THR A 261 -8.35 -7.40 16.38
CA THR A 261 -7.50 -8.39 17.04
C THR A 261 -6.05 -8.12 16.69
N VAL A 262 -5.23 -7.87 17.70
CA VAL A 262 -3.79 -7.69 17.57
C VAL A 262 -3.10 -8.83 18.30
N THR A 263 -2.18 -9.52 17.62
CA THR A 263 -1.25 -10.46 18.24
C THR A 263 0.15 -9.89 18.13
N LEU A 264 0.71 -9.49 19.26
CA LEU A 264 2.04 -8.91 19.34
C LEU A 264 3.13 -9.99 19.18
N GLY A 265 4.28 -9.54 18.70
CA GLY A 265 5.47 -10.36 18.49
C GLY A 265 6.38 -10.34 19.71
N ALA A 266 7.68 -10.51 19.44
CA ALA A 266 8.71 -10.11 20.39
C ALA A 266 9.23 -8.72 20.01
N GLY A 267 9.64 -7.94 21.01
CA GLY A 267 10.16 -6.59 20.82
C GLY A 267 9.66 -5.65 21.91
N ALA A 268 9.68 -4.35 21.61
CA ALA A 268 9.02 -3.33 22.42
C ALA A 268 7.82 -2.80 21.65
N GLU A 269 6.63 -3.34 21.91
CA GLU A 269 5.43 -2.98 21.19
C GLU A 269 4.63 -1.88 21.90
N LYS A 270 4.14 -0.92 21.13
CA LYS A 270 3.25 0.12 21.61
C LYS A 270 1.87 -0.10 20.98
N VAL A 271 0.88 -0.39 21.81
CA VAL A 271 -0.52 -0.43 21.40
C VAL A 271 -1.12 0.96 21.57
N VAL A 272 -1.79 1.47 20.54
CA VAL A 272 -2.47 2.77 20.55
C VAL A 272 -3.97 2.54 20.49
N TYR A 273 -4.70 3.13 21.44
CA TYR A 273 -6.14 3.10 21.48
C TYR A 273 -6.77 4.23 20.67
N THR A 274 -7.80 3.88 19.89
CA THR A 274 -8.65 4.84 19.16
C THR A 274 -10.08 4.85 19.71
N ASP A 275 -10.73 6.02 19.74
CA ASP A 275 -12.13 6.09 20.18
C ASP A 275 -13.05 5.33 19.21
N GLY A 276 -13.93 4.47 19.74
CA GLY A 276 -14.75 3.57 18.91
C GLY A 276 -14.13 2.18 18.72
N GLU A 277 -12.96 1.91 19.28
CA GLU A 277 -12.23 0.65 19.14
C GLU A 277 -12.66 -0.40 20.18
N PHE A 278 -12.86 -1.63 19.71
CA PHE A 278 -13.03 -2.83 20.51
C PHE A 278 -11.86 -3.77 20.22
N LEU A 279 -10.74 -3.56 20.93
CA LEU A 279 -9.48 -4.22 20.68
C LEU A 279 -9.27 -5.43 21.60
N THR A 280 -8.90 -6.56 21.01
CA THR A 280 -8.32 -7.71 21.72
C THR A 280 -6.82 -7.78 21.42
N VAL A 281 -6.00 -7.78 22.46
CA VAL A 281 -4.53 -7.86 22.35
C VAL A 281 -4.04 -9.17 22.95
N ASN A 282 -3.32 -9.94 22.14
CA ASN A 282 -2.60 -11.13 22.53
C ASN A 282 -1.09 -10.85 22.57
N GLY A 283 -0.37 -11.56 23.45
CA GLY A 283 1.10 -11.48 23.50
C GLY A 283 1.67 -10.28 24.26
N TYR A 284 0.83 -9.41 24.82
CA TYR A 284 1.27 -8.23 25.58
C TYR A 284 2.12 -8.62 26.80
N GLY A 285 3.34 -8.12 26.85
CA GLY A 285 4.37 -8.54 27.79
C GLY A 285 5.22 -7.40 28.34
N ALA A 286 6.40 -7.77 28.87
CA ALA A 286 7.33 -6.83 29.46
C ALA A 286 8.11 -6.09 28.38
N GLY A 287 8.09 -4.75 28.42
CA GLY A 287 8.68 -3.90 27.38
C GLY A 287 7.62 -3.21 26.53
N ASP A 288 6.41 -3.77 26.52
CA ASP A 288 5.28 -3.19 25.81
C ASP A 288 4.68 -2.01 26.56
N SER A 289 4.04 -1.13 25.79
CA SER A 289 3.37 0.06 26.28
C SER A 289 1.99 0.23 25.66
N LEU A 290 1.13 0.92 26.41
CA LEU A 290 -0.21 1.29 25.97
C LEU A 290 -0.31 2.81 25.95
N ASP A 291 -0.81 3.36 24.85
CA ASP A 291 -1.13 4.77 24.70
C ASP A 291 -2.63 4.95 24.57
N LEU A 292 -3.20 5.63 25.56
CA LEU A 292 -4.64 5.93 25.64
C LEU A 292 -4.99 7.35 25.14
N GLY A 293 -4.03 8.06 24.54
CA GLY A 293 -4.27 9.41 24.01
C GLY A 293 -4.56 10.45 25.09
N GLY A 294 -4.00 10.28 26.29
CA GLY A 294 -4.18 11.21 27.42
C GLY A 294 -5.45 11.01 28.25
N LYS A 295 -6.20 9.93 28.02
CA LYS A 295 -7.39 9.56 28.81
C LYS A 295 -7.05 9.22 30.27
N VAL A 296 -8.00 9.49 31.17
CA VAL A 296 -7.84 9.36 32.63
C VAL A 296 -8.76 8.26 33.19
N ALA A 297 -8.19 7.35 33.99
CA ALA A 297 -8.94 6.29 34.65
C ALA A 297 -9.99 6.85 35.64
N GLY A 298 -11.17 6.26 35.66
CA GLY A 298 -12.34 6.70 36.44
C GLY A 298 -13.03 7.95 35.92
N VAL A 299 -12.53 8.54 34.82
CA VAL A 299 -13.17 9.66 34.10
C VAL A 299 -13.59 9.19 32.70
N ASP A 300 -12.61 8.71 31.92
CA ASP A 300 -12.83 8.31 30.53
C ASP A 300 -12.96 6.79 30.37
N TYR A 301 -12.46 6.02 31.33
CA TYR A 301 -12.52 4.55 31.32
C TYR A 301 -12.40 3.94 32.71
N ASP A 302 -12.93 2.73 32.85
CA ASP A 302 -12.73 1.86 34.02
C ASP A 302 -11.79 0.70 33.68
N ILE A 303 -11.04 0.22 34.68
CA ILE A 303 -10.17 -0.95 34.55
C ILE A 303 -10.73 -2.07 35.44
N HIS A 304 -10.87 -3.27 34.88
CA HIS A 304 -11.23 -4.45 35.65
C HIS A 304 -10.53 -5.71 35.15
N ILE A 305 -10.44 -6.71 36.03
CA ILE A 305 -9.96 -8.05 35.68
C ILE A 305 -11.16 -8.94 35.42
N ALA A 306 -11.26 -9.49 34.21
CA ALA A 306 -12.30 -10.41 33.82
C ALA A 306 -12.10 -11.78 34.47
N ARG A 307 -13.15 -12.61 34.48
CA ARG A 307 -13.14 -13.93 35.17
C ARG A 307 -12.10 -14.92 34.62
N ASN A 308 -11.72 -14.75 33.35
CA ASN A 308 -10.69 -15.53 32.68
C ASN A 308 -9.27 -15.02 32.95
N GLY A 309 -9.11 -13.94 33.72
CA GLY A 309 -7.81 -13.35 34.07
C GLY A 309 -7.37 -12.21 33.15
N ASP A 310 -8.17 -11.86 32.13
CA ASP A 310 -7.84 -10.75 31.23
C ASP A 310 -7.95 -9.40 31.94
N THR A 311 -7.06 -8.48 31.59
CA THR A 311 -7.25 -7.06 31.94
C THR A 311 -8.10 -6.39 30.88
N VAL A 312 -9.13 -5.68 31.33
CA VAL A 312 -10.06 -4.95 30.47
C VAL A 312 -10.05 -3.47 30.84
N TYR A 313 -9.86 -2.64 29.82
CA TYR A 313 -10.09 -1.19 29.84
C TYR A 313 -11.42 -0.95 29.13
N GLU A 314 -12.42 -0.42 29.83
CA GLU A 314 -13.76 -0.20 29.30
C GLU A 314 -14.03 1.31 29.22
N PHE A 315 -14.34 1.79 28.02
CA PHE A 315 -14.65 3.17 27.69
C PHE A 315 -16.14 3.28 27.32
N ASP A 316 -16.71 4.49 27.31
CA ASP A 316 -18.12 4.69 26.92
C ASP A 316 -18.47 4.08 25.56
N ASN A 317 -17.54 4.18 24.59
CA ASN A 317 -17.71 3.71 23.21
C ASN A 317 -16.55 2.83 22.75
N GLY A 318 -15.96 2.04 23.64
CA GLY A 318 -14.84 1.18 23.26
C GLY A 318 -14.36 0.29 24.38
N LYS A 319 -13.46 -0.63 24.04
CA LYS A 319 -12.90 -1.58 25.00
C LYS A 319 -11.55 -2.08 24.51
N ILE A 320 -10.60 -2.25 25.44
CA ILE A 320 -9.36 -2.98 25.17
C ILE A 320 -9.29 -4.16 26.12
N THR A 321 -9.07 -5.35 25.59
CA THR A 321 -8.90 -6.60 26.36
C THR A 321 -7.52 -7.16 26.11
N PHE A 322 -6.71 -7.31 27.16
CA PHE A 322 -5.40 -7.95 27.09
C PHE A 322 -5.52 -9.40 27.58
N HIS A 323 -5.30 -10.36 26.67
CA HIS A 323 -5.34 -11.80 26.99
C HIS A 323 -4.06 -12.25 27.68
N ASN A 324 -4.19 -12.76 28.91
CA ASN A 324 -3.08 -13.25 29.74
C ASN A 324 -1.90 -12.26 29.93
N GLY A 325 -2.07 -10.99 29.53
CA GLY A 325 -1.07 -9.95 29.63
C GLY A 325 -1.26 -9.14 30.91
N SER A 326 -0.19 -8.54 31.41
CA SER A 326 -0.28 -7.59 32.53
C SER A 326 -0.18 -6.15 32.03
N PRO A 327 -1.30 -5.42 31.99
CA PRO A 327 -1.24 -3.98 32.19
C PRO A 327 -1.99 -3.59 33.46
N ILE A 328 -1.28 -2.99 34.40
CA ILE A 328 -1.82 -1.92 35.24
C ILE A 328 -0.70 -0.89 35.33
N ILE A 329 -0.83 0.26 34.67
CA ILE A 329 -0.06 1.43 35.06
C ILE A 329 -1.03 2.37 35.75
N ALA A 330 -1.09 2.24 37.07
CA ALA A 330 -1.63 3.26 37.95
C ALA A 330 -0.45 4.08 38.51
N ALA A 331 -0.37 5.34 38.09
CA ALA A 331 -0.03 6.47 38.95
C ALA A 331 -0.86 7.65 38.50
#